data_AF-A0A7W9NLW1-F1
#
_entry.id   AF-A0A7W9NLW1-F1
#
_cell.length_a   1.000
_cell.length_b   1.000
_cell.length_c   1.000
_cell.angle_alpha   90.00
_cell.angle_beta   90.00
_cell.angle_gamma   90.00
#
_symmetry.space_group_name_H-M   'P 1'
#
loop_
_entity.id
_entity.type
_entity.pdbx_description
1 polymer ?
#
loop_
_entity_poly.entity_id
_entity_poly.type
_entity_poly.pdbx_seq_one_letter_code
_entity_poly.pdbx_strand_id
1 'polypeptide(L)'
;MHQLVEAPPLQLVAAIRADNPELTVRHPPGLVKLQAAGQIVINRETVERQLGRDWETGEFQLAIVSYAGNFSQWDDDRIIVKWEH
;
A
#
# COMPACT_ATOMS: atom_id res chain seq x y z
N MET A 1 17.45 0.28 21.77
CA MET A 1 17.56 -0.45 20.50
C MET A 1 16.32 -0.09 19.68
N HIS A 2 16.40 0.96 18.85
CA HIS A 2 15.29 1.39 18.00
C HIS A 2 15.28 0.49 16.75
N GLN A 3 14.29 -0.39 16.66
CA GLN A 3 14.04 -1.14 15.43
C GLN A 3 13.39 -0.15 14.46
N LEU A 4 14.18 0.35 13.52
CA LEU A 4 13.68 1.13 12.39
C LEU A 4 12.88 0.17 11.53
N VAL A 5 11.55 0.32 11.51
CA VAL A 5 10.70 -0.38 10.55
C VAL A 5 11.07 0.17 9.18
N GLU A 6 11.69 -0.67 8.35
CA GLU A 6 12.08 -0.31 7.00
C GLU A 6 10.83 0.12 6.21
N ALA A 7 10.95 1.23 5.48
CA ALA A 7 9.89 1.72 4.62
C ALA A 7 9.49 0.63 3.60
N PRO A 8 8.21 0.55 3.18
CA PRO A 8 7.77 -0.42 2.18
C PRO A 8 8.67 -0.35 0.94
N PRO A 9 8.96 -1.49 0.29
CA PRO A 9 9.78 -1.49 -0.92
C PRO A 9 9.19 -0.50 -1.93
N LEU A 10 10.05 0.32 -2.54
CA LEU A 10 9.64 1.36 -3.50
C LEU A 10 8.72 0.83 -4.61
N GLN A 11 8.86 -0.46 -4.93
CA GLN A 11 8.05 -1.19 -5.91
C GLN A 11 6.58 -1.36 -5.47
N LEU A 12 6.30 -1.59 -4.19
CA LEU A 12 4.94 -1.64 -3.68
C LEU A 12 4.28 -0.26 -3.76
N VAL A 13 5.01 0.80 -3.41
CA VAL A 13 4.53 2.18 -3.56
C VAL A 13 4.25 2.51 -5.03
N ALA A 14 5.11 2.06 -5.95
CA ALA A 14 4.91 2.23 -7.39
C ALA A 14 3.66 1.49 -7.89
N ALA A 15 3.41 0.27 -7.40
CA ALA A 15 2.21 -0.49 -7.73
C ALA A 15 0.94 0.24 -7.28
N ILE A 16 0.90 0.66 -6.00
CA ILE A 16 -0.25 1.39 -5.45
C ILE A 16 -0.47 2.70 -6.21
N ARG A 17 0.60 3.42 -6.58
CA ARG A 17 0.46 4.65 -7.38
C ARG A 17 -0.07 4.39 -8.79
N ALA A 18 0.29 3.26 -9.42
CA ALA A 18 -0.22 2.90 -10.73
C ALA A 18 -1.73 2.61 -10.71
N ASP A 19 -2.23 1.99 -9.63
CA ASP A 19 -3.65 1.68 -9.44
C ASP A 19 -4.49 2.88 -8.94
N ASN A 20 -3.86 3.92 -8.40
CA ASN A 20 -4.53 5.09 -7.82
C ASN A 20 -3.96 6.39 -8.42
N PRO A 21 -4.49 6.89 -9.56
CA PRO A 21 -3.96 8.06 -10.25
C PRO A 21 -3.95 9.35 -9.41
N GLU A 22 -4.88 9.46 -8.45
CA GLU A 22 -5.00 10.59 -7.51
C GLU A 22 -4.09 10.48 -6.27
N LEU A 23 -3.28 9.42 -6.18
CA LEU A 23 -2.44 9.17 -5.02
C LEU A 23 -1.36 10.24 -4.85
N THR A 24 -1.39 10.88 -3.69
CA THR A 24 -0.31 11.74 -3.21
C THR A 24 0.65 10.93 -2.34
N VAL A 25 1.92 10.90 -2.74
CA VAL A 25 3.00 10.23 -2.00
C VAL A 25 3.86 11.28 -1.29
N ARG A 26 4.11 11.10 0.01
CA ARG A 26 5.00 11.94 0.82
C ARG A 26 6.08 11.10 1.48
N HIS A 27 7.27 11.67 1.65
CA HIS A 27 8.43 11.00 2.23
C HIS A 27 8.90 11.71 3.52
N PRO A 28 8.16 11.59 4.64
CA PRO A 28 8.70 11.98 5.94
C PRO A 28 9.92 11.10 6.31
N PRO A 29 10.83 11.56 7.17
CA PRO A 29 12.00 10.78 7.56
C PRO A 29 11.63 9.38 8.08
N GLY A 30 12.16 8.34 7.44
CA GLY A 30 11.94 6.94 7.82
C GLY A 30 10.59 6.34 7.42
N LEU A 31 9.74 7.06 6.69
CA LEU A 31 8.38 6.61 6.34
C LEU A 31 7.99 7.02 4.93
N VAL A 32 7.04 6.30 4.35
CA VAL A 32 6.32 6.72 3.15
C VAL A 32 4.85 6.84 3.51
N LYS A 33 4.26 8.01 3.28
CA LYS A 33 2.85 8.27 3.52
C LYS A 33 2.11 8.36 2.20
N LEU A 34 1.08 7.51 2.06
CA LEU A 34 0.18 7.47 0.91
C LEU A 34 -1.15 8.14 1.29
N GLN A 35 -1.68 8.99 0.41
CA GLN A 35 -2.95 9.69 0.62
C GLN A 35 -3.73 9.77 -0.69
N ALA A 36 -5.04 9.50 -0.65
CA ALA A 36 -5.95 9.64 -1.79
C ALA A 36 -7.30 10.20 -1.31
N ALA A 37 -8.25 10.41 -2.23
CA ALA A 37 -9.62 10.75 -1.88
C ALA A 37 -10.49 9.48 -1.82
N GLY A 38 -11.21 9.28 -0.72
CA GLY A 38 -12.20 8.20 -0.52
C GLY A 38 -11.64 6.78 -0.37
N GLN A 39 -10.67 6.37 -1.19
CA GLN A 39 -10.12 5.01 -1.14
C GLN A 39 -8.69 4.89 -1.67
N ILE A 40 -8.02 3.80 -1.30
CA ILE A 40 -6.81 3.28 -1.95
C ILE A 40 -7.07 1.82 -2.32
N VAL A 41 -6.79 1.49 -3.59
CA VAL A 41 -6.88 0.14 -4.15
C VAL A 41 -5.47 -0.44 -4.32
N ILE A 42 -5.26 -1.68 -3.90
CA ILE A 42 -4.00 -2.41 -4.11
C ILE A 42 -4.34 -3.72 -4.84
N ASN A 43 -3.96 -3.83 -6.11
CA ASN A 43 -4.21 -5.03 -6.91
C ASN A 43 -2.98 -5.96 -6.88
N ARG A 44 -3.19 -7.24 -6.56
CA ARG A 44 -2.12 -8.26 -6.54
C ARG A 44 -1.35 -8.28 -7.86
N GLU A 45 -2.05 -8.32 -8.99
CA GLU A 45 -1.43 -8.35 -10.32
C GLU A 45 -0.49 -7.17 -10.58
N THR A 46 -0.87 -5.96 -10.14
CA THR A 46 -0.02 -4.78 -10.28
C THR A 46 1.18 -4.85 -9.35
N VAL A 47 1.01 -5.36 -8.13
CA VAL A 47 2.12 -5.56 -7.18
C VAL A 47 3.12 -6.60 -7.71
N GLU A 48 2.67 -7.76 -8.16
CA GLU A 48 3.51 -8.82 -8.74
C GLU A 48 4.31 -8.32 -9.94
N ARG A 49 3.65 -7.59 -10.85
CA ARG A 49 4.29 -7.00 -12.02
C ARG A 49 5.40 -6.02 -11.64
N GLN A 50 5.19 -5.23 -10.60
CA GLN A 50 6.21 -4.29 -10.11
C GLN A 50 7.32 -5.00 -9.35
N LEU A 51 7.00 -6.02 -8.53
CA LEU A 51 7.97 -6.78 -7.72
C LEU A 51 8.80 -7.78 -8.55
N GLY A 52 8.30 -8.22 -9.70
CA GLY A 52 8.92 -9.27 -10.51
C GLY A 52 8.87 -10.66 -9.87
N ARG A 53 7.93 -10.90 -8.94
CA ARG A 53 7.66 -12.19 -8.29
C ARG A 53 6.20 -12.31 -7.89
N ASP A 54 5.76 -13.52 -7.57
CA ASP A 54 4.48 -13.77 -6.91
C ASP A 54 4.41 -13.00 -5.58
N TRP A 55 3.22 -12.51 -5.25
CA TRP A 55 2.97 -11.74 -4.04
C TRP A 55 1.59 -12.08 -3.49
N GLU A 56 1.53 -12.39 -2.20
CA GLU A 56 0.26 -12.66 -1.53
C GLU A 56 -0.25 -11.38 -0.86
N THR A 57 -1.56 -11.10 -0.95
CA THR A 57 -2.13 -9.87 -0.35
C THR A 57 -1.90 -9.80 1.16
N GLY A 58 -1.79 -10.96 1.82
CA GLY A 58 -1.41 -11.07 3.23
C GLY A 58 -0.03 -10.48 3.58
N GLU A 59 0.90 -10.40 2.63
CA GLU A 59 2.22 -9.77 2.83
C GLU A 59 2.11 -8.26 3.08
N PHE A 60 0.98 -7.63 2.71
CA PHE A 60 0.75 -6.20 2.93
C PHE A 60 0.87 -5.78 4.39
N GLN A 61 0.49 -6.65 5.34
CA GLN A 61 0.59 -6.37 6.77
C GLN A 61 2.03 -6.13 7.25
N LEU A 62 3.01 -6.71 6.56
CA LEU A 62 4.43 -6.56 6.87
C LEU A 62 5.00 -5.26 6.28
N ALA A 63 4.31 -4.66 5.31
CA ALA A 63 4.75 -3.47 4.58
C ALA A 63 4.18 -2.16 5.14
N ILE A 64 3.26 -2.21 6.10
CA ILE A 64 2.60 -1.03 6.67
C ILE A 64 2.85 -0.90 8.17
N VAL A 65 2.87 0.35 8.64
CA VAL A 65 2.96 0.67 10.08
C VAL A 65 1.61 1.12 10.63
N SER A 66 0.84 1.87 9.85
CA SER A 66 -0.49 2.35 10.21
C SER A 66 -1.31 2.70 8.98
N TYR A 67 -2.63 2.78 9.14
CA TYR A 67 -3.59 3.20 8.11
C TYR A 67 -4.73 4.01 8.76
N ALA A 68 -5.45 4.77 7.93
CA ALA A 68 -6.68 5.46 8.32
C ALA A 68 -7.81 5.05 7.37
N GLY A 69 -9.01 4.82 7.92
CA GLY A 69 -10.12 4.20 7.21
C GLY A 69 -10.29 2.72 7.59
N ASN A 70 -11.08 2.01 6.79
CA ASN A 70 -11.42 0.61 7.00
C ASN A 70 -11.04 -0.21 5.77
N PHE A 71 -10.57 -1.44 5.98
CA PHE A 71 -10.47 -2.41 4.89
C PHE A 71 -11.88 -2.81 4.47
N SER A 72 -12.36 -2.28 3.34
CA SER A 72 -13.66 -2.67 2.79
C SER A 72 -13.59 -4.01 2.06
N GLN A 73 -12.40 -4.38 1.59
CA GLN A 73 -12.13 -5.64 0.91
C GLN A 73 -10.67 -6.03 1.18
N TRP A 74 -10.47 -7.31 1.49
CA TRP A 74 -9.15 -7.94 1.54
C TRP A 74 -9.37 -9.42 1.22
N ASP A 75 -8.99 -9.82 0.01
CA ASP A 75 -9.01 -11.19 -0.48
C ASP A 75 -7.72 -11.51 -1.23
N ASP A 76 -7.67 -12.63 -1.95
CA ASP A 76 -6.48 -13.12 -2.64
C ASP A 76 -6.05 -12.24 -3.84
N ASP A 77 -6.93 -11.39 -4.37
CA ASP A 77 -6.66 -10.59 -5.57
C ASP A 77 -6.48 -9.10 -5.27
N ARG A 78 -7.14 -8.56 -4.24
CA ARG A 78 -7.08 -7.13 -3.95
C ARG A 78 -7.28 -6.76 -2.48
N ILE A 79 -6.75 -5.60 -2.14
CA ILE A 79 -6.99 -4.90 -0.88
C ILE A 79 -7.59 -3.54 -1.22
N ILE A 80 -8.66 -3.16 -0.53
CA ILE A 80 -9.25 -1.83 -0.65
C ILE A 80 -9.42 -1.22 0.74
N VAL A 81 -8.74 -0.11 0.97
CA VAL A 81 -8.92 0.73 2.16
C VAL A 81 -9.82 1.89 1.78
N LYS A 82 -10.94 2.07 2.48
CA LYS A 82 -11.90 3.15 2.25
C LYS A 82 -12.13 3.97 3.51
N TRP A 83 -12.45 5.24 3.33
CA TRP A 83 -12.91 6.11 4.40
C TRP A 83 -14.07 6.96 3.88
N GLU A 84 -15.12 7.04 4.69
CA GLU A 84 -16.20 8.00 4.50
C GLU A 84 -15.78 9.33 5.12
N HIS A 85 -16.09 10.43 4.44
CA HIS A 85 -15.72 11.78 4.87
C HIS A 85 -16.62 12.25 6.03
#